data_AF-A0A815RW76-F1
#
_entry.id   AF-A0A815RW76-F1
#
_cell.length_a   1.000
_cell.length_b   1.000
_cell.length_c   1.000
_cell.angle_alpha   90.00
_cell.angle_beta   90.00
_cell.angle_gamma   90.00
#
_symmetry.space_group_name_H-M   'P 1'
#
loop_
_entity.id
_entity.type
_entity.pdbx_description
1 polymer ?
#
loop_
_entity_poly.entity_id
_entity_poly.type
_entity_poly.pdbx_seq_one_letter_code
_entity_poly.pdbx_strand_id
1 'polypeptide(L)' 'MIQQGFYLGKENCLVDACLLTMIGIQDSSLTLRKHLSDYIKLNEIALLDRWRYARISSDRKLGLGIDLDDNLLDQVN' A
#
# COMPACT_ATOMS: atom_id res chain seq x y z
N MET A 1 1.18 5.99 -31.42
CA MET A 1 2.16 5.07 -30.81
C MET A 1 2.43 5.55 -29.40
N ILE A 2 1.95 4.83 -28.39
CA ILE A 2 2.42 5.07 -27.02
C ILE A 2 3.71 4.26 -26.90
N GLN A 3 4.86 4.94 -26.82
CA GLN A 3 6.11 4.29 -26.44
C GLN A 3 5.92 3.72 -25.03
N GLN A 4 5.70 2.40 -24.93
CA GLN A 4 5.90 1.65 -23.70
C GLN A 4 7.41 1.61 -23.46
N GLY A 5 7.93 2.71 -22.90
CA GLY A 5 9.30 2.82 -22.43
C GLY A 5 9.53 1.76 -21.35
N PHE A 6 10.49 0.89 -21.63
CA PHE A 6 11.07 -0.10 -20.75
C PHE A 6 11.21 0.44 -19.31
N TYR A 7 10.49 -0.16 -18.34
CA TYR A 7 10.57 0.24 -16.94
C TYR A 7 11.92 -0.23 -16.36
N LEU A 8 12.87 0.70 -16.23
CA LEU A 8 14.21 0.42 -15.69
C LEU A 8 14.27 0.34 -14.15
N GLY A 9 13.23 0.78 -13.43
CA GLY A 9 13.18 0.80 -11.96
C GLY A 9 12.29 -0.29 -11.36
N LYS A 10 12.78 -1.55 -11.26
CA LYS A 10 11.99 -2.67 -10.72
C LYS A 10 11.51 -2.47 -9.27
N GLU A 11 12.20 -1.63 -8.48
CA GLU A 11 11.94 -1.46 -7.04
C GLU A 11 11.16 -0.19 -6.67
N ASN A 12 10.94 0.72 -7.63
CA ASN A 12 10.25 2.01 -7.40
C ASN A 12 9.05 2.22 -8.32
N CYS A 13 8.63 1.17 -9.03
CA CYS A 13 7.66 1.27 -10.11
C CYS A 13 6.30 1.84 -9.70
N LEU A 14 5.85 1.57 -8.47
CA LEU A 14 4.60 2.15 -7.96
C LEU A 14 4.70 3.68 -7.88
N VAL A 15 5.78 4.18 -7.28
CA VAL A 15 5.99 5.61 -7.03
C VAL A 15 6.23 6.35 -8.33
N ASP A 16 7.06 5.77 -9.21
CA ASP A 16 7.31 6.29 -10.55
C ASP A 16 6.02 6.34 -11.38
N ALA A 17 5.16 5.33 -11.30
CA ALA A 17 3.88 5.32 -12.02
C ALA A 17 2.93 6.40 -11.50
N CYS A 18 2.88 6.62 -10.19
CA CYS A 18 2.11 7.70 -9.59
C CYS A 18 2.58 9.07 -10.09
N LEU A 19 3.88 9.37 -10.04
CA LEU A 19 4.39 10.67 -10.50
C LEU A 19 4.23 10.85 -12.01
N LEU A 20 4.44 9.80 -12.80
CA LEU A 20 4.23 9.85 -14.24
C LEU A 20 2.76 10.18 -14.57
N THR A 21 1.83 9.61 -13.81
CA THR A 21 0.40 9.87 -13.99
C THR A 21 0.00 11.27 -13.52
N MET A 22 0.55 11.74 -12.40
CA MET A 22 0.16 13.01 -11.78
C MET A 22 0.78 14.22 -12.48
N ILE A 23 2.08 14.13 -12.81
CA ILE A 23 2.88 15.29 -13.26
C ILE A 23 3.86 14.94 -14.39
N GLY A 24 3.82 13.72 -14.93
CA GLY A 24 4.62 13.34 -16.10
C GLY A 24 6.12 13.13 -15.84
N ILE A 25 6.56 13.00 -14.58
CA ILE A 25 7.96 12.77 -14.21
C ILE A 25 8.12 11.47 -13.41
N GLN A 26 9.35 10.96 -13.29
CA GLN A 26 9.70 9.83 -12.43
C GLN A 26 10.26 10.33 -11.08
N ASP A 27 10.23 9.48 -10.05
CA ASP A 27 10.79 9.80 -8.72
C ASP A 27 12.30 9.52 -8.68
N SER A 28 13.04 10.15 -9.59
CA SER A 28 14.48 9.90 -9.79
C SER A 28 15.33 10.21 -8.55
N SER A 29 14.89 11.13 -7.69
CA SER A 29 15.52 11.48 -6.42
C SER A 29 15.00 10.70 -5.21
N LEU A 30 14.10 9.72 -5.41
CA LEU A 30 13.45 8.93 -4.36
C LEU A 30 12.76 9.79 -3.29
N THR A 31 12.36 11.02 -3.64
CA THR A 31 11.80 11.98 -2.69
C THR A 31 10.40 11.57 -2.28
N LEU A 32 9.56 11.20 -3.25
CA LEU A 32 8.22 10.70 -2.92
C LEU A 32 8.30 9.35 -2.21
N ARG A 33 9.21 8.46 -2.62
CA ARG A 33 9.45 7.18 -1.92
C ARG A 33 9.84 7.39 -0.46
N LYS A 34 10.72 8.36 -0.17
CA LYS A 34 11.13 8.69 1.20
C LYS A 34 9.94 9.23 2.02
N HIS A 35 9.18 10.17 1.46
CA HIS A 35 7.99 10.70 2.13
C HIS A 35 6.95 9.62 2.41
N LEU A 36 6.74 8.68 1.49
CA LEU A 36 5.85 7.53 1.70
C LEU A 36 6.34 6.66 2.87
N SER A 37 7.64 6.35 2.92
CA SER A 37 8.24 5.60 4.03
C SER A 37 8.05 6.33 5.37
N ASP A 38 8.32 7.64 5.41
CA ASP A 38 8.19 8.44 6.64
C ASP A 38 6.74 8.53 7.09
N TYR A 39 5.80 8.70 6.14
CA TYR A 39 4.37 8.71 6.42
C TYR A 39 3.90 7.38 7.03
N ILE A 40 4.34 6.24 6.46
CA ILE A 40 3.99 4.91 6.99
C ILE A 40 4.49 4.76 8.43
N LYS A 41 5.73 5.16 8.72
CA LYS A 41 6.31 5.09 10.07
C LYS A 41 5.54 5.96 11.07
N LEU A 42 5.19 7.19 10.67
CA LEU A 42 4.46 8.11 11.54
C LEU A 42 3.03 7.65 11.83
N ASN A 43 2.43 6.84 10.95
CA ASN A 43 1.04 6.39 11.04
C ASN A 43 0.93 4.87 11.21
N GLU A 44 2.00 4.21 11.67
CA GLU A 44 2.13 2.75 11.64
C GLU A 44 0.95 2.04 12.31
N ILE A 45 0.54 2.50 13.51
CA ILE A 45 -0.54 1.89 14.28
C ILE A 45 -1.87 1.91 13.50
N ALA A 46 -2.26 3.08 12.99
CA ALA A 46 -3.53 3.23 12.27
C ALA A 46 -3.52 2.50 10.92
N LEU A 47 -2.37 2.44 10.25
CA LEU A 47 -2.22 1.72 8.98
C LEU A 47 -2.21 0.20 9.19
N LEU A 48 -1.60 -0.29 10.28
CA LEU A 48 -1.63 -1.71 10.65
C LEU A 48 -3.03 -2.18 10.95
N ASP A 49 -3.83 -1.39 11.67
CA ASP A 49 -5.23 -1.73 11.96
C ASP A 49 -6.06 -1.86 10.67
N ARG A 50 -5.95 -0.88 9.78
CA ARG A 50 -6.60 -0.92 8.45
C ARG A 50 -6.13 -2.09 7.61
N TRP A 51 -4.83 -2.40 7.63
CA TRP A 51 -4.27 -3.54 6.90
C TRP A 51 -4.81 -4.88 7.42
N ARG A 52 -4.90 -5.05 8.74
CA ARG A 52 -5.48 -6.25 9.37
C ARG A 52 -6.93 -6.42 8.93
N TYR A 53 -7.74 -5.37 9.03
CA TYR A 53 -9.13 -5.41 8.59
C TYR A 53 -9.26 -5.80 7.11
N ALA A 54 -8.47 -5.19 6.23
CA ALA A 54 -8.47 -5.49 4.80
C ALA A 54 -8.11 -6.95 4.50
N ARG A 55 -7.13 -7.50 5.22
CA ARG A 55 -6.73 -8.92 5.10
C ARG A 55 -7.87 -9.86 5.49
N ILE A 56 -8.47 -9.64 6.66
CA ILE A 56 -9.60 -10.44 7.16
C ILE A 56 -10.77 -10.40 6.18
N SER A 57 -11.10 -9.21 5.67
CA SER A 57 -12.14 -9.04 4.66
C SER A 57 -11.85 -9.83 3.38
N SER A 58 -10.59 -9.84 2.92
CA SER A 58 -10.16 -10.62 1.76
C SER A 58 -10.29 -12.12 2.00
N ASP A 59 -9.82 -12.61 3.15
CA ASP A 59 -9.85 -14.04 3.49
C ASP A 59 -11.29 -14.55 3.61
N ARG A 60 -12.19 -13.76 4.22
CA ARG A 60 -13.64 -14.04 4.24
C ARG A 60 -14.24 -14.14 2.84
N LYS A 61 -13.89 -13.22 1.92
CA LYS A 61 -14.38 -13.25 0.52
C LYS A 61 -13.89 -14.48 -0.24
N LEU A 62 -12.72 -15.00 0.11
CA LEU A 62 -12.15 -16.21 -0.48
C LEU A 62 -12.70 -17.50 0.16
N GLY A 63 -13.58 -17.40 1.15
CA GLY A 63 -14.10 -18.56 1.89
C GLY A 63 -13.03 -19.27 2.72
N LEU A 64 -11.90 -18.59 2.97
CA LEU A 64 -10.88 -19.08 3.88
C LEU A 64 -11.43 -18.81 5.28
N GLY A 65 -11.96 -19.85 5.93
CA GLY A 65 -12.52 -19.80 7.27
C GLY A 65 -11.44 -19.44 8.29
N ILE A 66 -11.13 -18.15 8.41
CA ILE A 66 -10.35 -17.61 9.52
C ILE A 66 -11.37 -17.19 10.56
N ASP A 67 -11.60 -18.06 11.53
CA ASP A 67 -12.20 -17.69 12.81
C ASP A 67 -11.20 -16.76 13.51
N LEU A 68 -11.32 -15.46 13.27
CA LEU A 68 -10.79 -14.51 14.24
C LEU A 68 -11.75 -14.53 15.42
N ASP A 69 -11.21 -14.89 16.57
CA ASP A 69 -11.85 -14.74 17.87
C ASP A 69 -12.55 -13.37 17.92
N ASP A 70 -13.89 -13.37 17.89
CA ASP A 70 -14.73 -12.18 17.81
C ASP A 70 -14.45 -11.18 18.95
N ASN A 71 -13.79 -11.65 20.02
CA ASN A 71 -13.29 -10.83 21.13
C ASN A 71 -12.20 -9.80 20.74
N LEU A 72 -11.50 -9.95 19.61
CA LEU A 72 -10.48 -9.00 19.14
C LEU A 72 -11.06 -7.77 18.43
N LEU A 73 -12.26 -7.88 17.85
CA LEU A 73 -12.95 -6.76 17.20
C LEU A 73 -13.75 -5.93 18.22
N ASP A 74 -14.23 -6.55 19.29
CA ASP A 74 -14.98 -5.88 20.35
C ASP A 74 -14.09 -5.13 21.37
N GLN A 75 -12.77 -5.39 21.42
CA GLN A 75 -11.83 -4.64 22.28
C GLN A 75 -11.30 -3.34 21.67
N VAL A 76 -11.61 -3.05 20.41
CA VAL A 76 -11.16 -1.84 19.68
C VAL A 76 -12.27 -0.79 19.57
N ASN A 77 -13.50 -1.10 20.01
CA ASN A 77 -14.55 -0.12 20.31
C ASN A 77 -14.53 0.28 21.79
#